data_AF-A0A942HI37-F1
#
_entry.id   AF-A0A942HI37-F1
#
_cell.length_a   1.000
_cell.length_b   1.000
_cell.length_c   1.000
_cell.angle_alpha   90.00
_cell.angle_beta   90.00
_cell.angle_gamma   90.00
#
_symmetry.space_group_name_H-M   'P 1'
#
loop_
_entity.id
_entity.type
_entity.pdbx_description
1 polymer ?
#
loop_
_entity_poly.entity_id
_entity_poly.type
_entity_poly.pdbx_seq_one_letter_code
_entity_poly.pdbx_strand_id
1 'polypeptide(L)'
;EYYKPDVEQSKTLLRDGGHFQVFLRFKRKKVITVVLNTTHDVRYFRDSPSRAHSRSSAIKIAQVENAGKNDETEKTVGDDDGFLWRMETWWRMEEMDGGVYVQSEVVSLTRAVPAGLGWMIGPFVSNIPRESLAFTMEATRKAVLARKSAKN
;
A
#
# COMPACT_ATOMS: atom_id res chain seq x y z
N GLU A 1 2.97 -7.78 -9.79
CA GLU A 1 3.59 -9.10 -9.59
C GLU A 1 4.39 -9.15 -8.30
N TYR A 2 5.38 -8.25 -8.11
CA TYR A 2 6.29 -8.23 -6.95
C TYR A 2 5.61 -8.19 -5.59
N TYR A 3 4.47 -7.51 -5.47
CA TYR A 3 3.77 -7.29 -4.20
C TYR A 3 2.59 -8.23 -3.95
N LYS A 4 2.42 -9.27 -4.78
CA LYS A 4 1.46 -10.34 -4.47
C LYS A 4 1.94 -11.13 -3.24
N PRO A 5 1.05 -11.61 -2.36
CA PRO A 5 -0.41 -11.61 -2.50
C PRO A 5 -1.11 -10.35 -1.95
N ASP A 6 -0.42 -9.50 -1.19
CA ASP A 6 -1.04 -8.37 -0.47
C ASP A 6 -1.59 -7.30 -1.42
N VAL A 7 -0.98 -7.13 -2.61
CA VAL A 7 -1.51 -6.31 -3.71
C VAL A 7 -1.98 -7.25 -4.82
N GLU A 8 -3.29 -7.44 -4.94
CA GLU A 8 -3.89 -8.30 -5.97
C GLU A 8 -3.83 -7.65 -7.35
N GLN A 9 -4.11 -6.35 -7.40
CA GLN A 9 -4.18 -5.58 -8.63
C GLN A 9 -3.54 -4.21 -8.42
N SER A 10 -2.87 -3.72 -9.47
CA SER A 10 -2.28 -2.40 -9.52
C SER A 10 -2.50 -1.82 -10.92
N LYS A 11 -2.91 -0.56 -10.99
CA LYS A 11 -3.08 0.15 -12.27
C LYS A 11 -2.67 1.61 -12.11
N THR A 12 -1.84 2.11 -13.02
CA THR A 12 -1.61 3.55 -13.16
C THR A 12 -2.83 4.16 -13.84
N LEU A 13 -3.48 5.11 -13.17
CA LEU A 13 -4.64 5.84 -13.69
C LEU A 13 -4.19 7.11 -14.43
N LEU A 14 -3.24 7.82 -13.84
CA LEU A 14 -2.66 9.04 -14.40
C LEU A 14 -1.15 9.02 -14.17
N ARG A 15 -0.42 9.60 -15.12
CA ARG A 15 0.99 9.91 -15.00
C ARG A 15 1.28 11.23 -15.70
N ASP A 16 1.83 12.16 -14.94
CA ASP A 16 2.36 13.43 -15.45
C ASP A 16 3.70 13.72 -14.76
N GLY A 17 4.80 13.53 -15.49
CA GLY A 17 6.15 13.66 -14.94
C GLY A 17 6.36 12.81 -13.67
N GLY A 18 6.58 13.49 -12.55
CA GLY A 18 6.74 12.89 -11.22
C GLY A 18 5.43 12.69 -10.44
N HIS A 19 4.28 13.10 -10.98
CA HIS A 19 2.96 12.95 -10.38
C HIS A 19 2.23 11.75 -10.97
N PHE A 20 1.68 10.90 -10.10
CA PHE A 20 0.96 9.71 -10.49
C PHE A 20 -0.34 9.61 -9.70
N GLN A 21 -1.38 9.08 -10.34
CA GLN A 21 -2.48 8.47 -9.62
C GLN A 21 -2.46 6.97 -9.87
N VAL A 22 -2.48 6.21 -8.78
CA VAL A 22 -2.35 4.75 -8.83
C VAL A 22 -3.53 4.12 -8.11
N PHE A 23 -4.19 3.19 -8.77
CA PHE A 23 -5.15 2.29 -8.17
C PHE A 23 -4.42 1.05 -7.63
N LEU A 24 -4.70 0.68 -6.39
CA LEU A 24 -4.24 -0.55 -5.77
C LEU A 24 -5.43 -1.29 -5.15
N ARG A 25 -5.52 -2.60 -5.40
CA ARG A 25 -6.42 -3.51 -4.69
C ARG A 25 -5.63 -4.30 -3.66
N PHE A 26 -5.83 -3.95 -2.40
CA PHE A 26 -5.26 -4.68 -1.28
C PHE A 26 -6.17 -5.82 -0.87
N LYS A 27 -5.57 -6.96 -0.56
CA LYS A 27 -6.26 -8.06 0.08
C LYS A 27 -5.46 -8.58 1.25
N ARG A 28 -6.11 -8.65 2.41
CA ARG A 28 -5.52 -9.26 3.59
C ARG A 28 -6.43 -10.38 4.07
N LYS A 29 -5.85 -11.57 4.23
CA LYS A 29 -6.52 -12.73 4.82
C LYS A 29 -5.88 -13.02 6.17
N LYS A 30 -6.63 -12.84 7.25
CA LYS A 30 -6.30 -13.31 8.60
C LYS A 30 -7.48 -14.13 9.12
N VAL A 31 -8.12 -13.70 10.22
CA VAL A 31 -9.35 -14.32 10.75
C VAL A 31 -10.51 -14.11 9.77
N ILE A 32 -10.56 -12.93 9.13
CA ILE A 32 -11.44 -12.63 8.00
C ILE A 32 -10.62 -12.18 6.79
N THR A 33 -11.23 -12.24 5.61
CA THR A 33 -10.64 -11.66 4.38
C THR A 33 -11.20 -10.26 4.21
N VAL A 34 -10.32 -9.27 4.17
CA VAL A 34 -10.65 -7.87 3.87
C VAL A 34 -10.04 -7.50 2.54
N VAL A 35 -10.84 -6.89 1.68
CA VAL A 35 -10.42 -6.39 0.37
C VAL A 35 -10.71 -4.90 0.32
N LEU A 36 -9.70 -4.11 -0.05
CA LEU A 36 -9.78 -2.66 -0.15
C LEU A 36 -9.33 -2.22 -1.54
N ASN A 37 -10.17 -1.45 -2.21
CA ASN A 37 -9.83 -0.72 -3.41
C ASN A 37 -9.37 0.69 -3.01
N THR A 38 -8.18 1.07 -3.44
CA THR A 38 -7.56 2.34 -3.05
C THR A 38 -7.08 3.10 -4.27
N THR A 39 -7.21 4.42 -4.21
CA THR A 39 -6.58 5.34 -5.17
C THR A 39 -5.62 6.23 -4.41
N HIS A 40 -4.39 6.28 -4.90
CA HIS A 40 -3.28 7.01 -4.32
C HIS A 40 -2.86 8.16 -5.23
N ASP A 41 -2.74 9.36 -4.67
CA ASP A 41 -2.01 10.48 -5.27
C ASP A 41 -0.55 10.36 -4.85
N VAL A 42 0.35 10.17 -5.82
CA VAL A 42 1.77 9.91 -5.56
C VAL A 42 2.61 10.98 -6.24
N ARG A 43 3.57 11.54 -5.50
CA ARG A 43 4.55 12.48 -6.04
C ARG A 43 5.95 11.97 -5.79
N TYR A 44 6.74 11.91 -6.85
CA TYR A 44 8.16 11.59 -6.85
C TYR A 44 8.98 12.85 -7.02
N PHE A 45 10.06 12.93 -6.26
CA PHE A 45 10.98 14.04 -6.25
C PHE A 45 12.41 13.50 -6.36
N ARG A 46 13.24 14.22 -7.11
CA ARG A 46 14.68 13.96 -7.17
C ARG A 46 15.40 15.11 -6.50
N ASP A 47 15.98 14.84 -5.34
CA ASP A 47 16.62 15.86 -4.50
C ASP A 47 18.05 16.13 -4.97
N SER A 48 18.72 15.12 -5.55
CA SER A 48 20.08 15.20 -6.09
C SER A 48 20.35 14.02 -7.03
N PRO A 49 21.52 13.93 -7.68
CA PRO A 49 21.89 12.75 -8.46
C PRO A 49 21.80 11.43 -7.66
N SER A 50 22.12 11.45 -6.36
CA SER A 50 22.17 10.26 -5.47
C SER A 50 20.99 10.14 -4.49
N ARG A 51 20.03 11.09 -4.49
CA ARG A 51 18.91 11.08 -3.53
C ARG A 51 17.57 11.37 -4.20
N ALA A 52 16.56 10.63 -3.77
CA ALA A 52 15.18 10.81 -4.21
C ALA A 52 14.21 10.49 -3.07
N HIS A 53 13.03 11.06 -3.13
CA HIS A 53 11.95 10.71 -2.21
C HIS A 53 10.61 10.68 -2.93
N SER A 54 9.62 10.05 -2.30
CA SER A 54 8.25 10.13 -2.73
C SER A 54 7.30 10.25 -1.55
N ARG A 55 6.11 10.81 -1.83
CA ARG A 55 4.98 10.78 -0.92
C ARG A 55 3.77 10.22 -1.64
N SER A 56 2.95 9.47 -0.93
CA SER A 56 1.69 8.94 -1.41
C SER A 56 0.59 9.16 -0.38
N SER A 57 -0.49 9.80 -0.83
CA SER A 57 -1.70 10.01 -0.05
C SER A 57 -2.83 9.20 -0.64
N ALA A 58 -3.50 8.37 0.15
CA ALA A 58 -4.68 7.66 -0.30
C ALA A 58 -5.89 8.62 -0.39
N ILE A 59 -6.26 9.00 -1.60
CA ILE A 59 -7.34 9.95 -1.88
C ILE A 59 -8.72 9.27 -1.95
N LYS A 60 -8.75 7.95 -2.15
CA LYS A 60 -9.95 7.11 -2.03
C LYS A 60 -9.55 5.79 -1.39
N ILE A 61 -10.34 5.33 -0.41
CA ILE A 61 -10.26 3.99 0.16
C ILE A 61 -11.70 3.49 0.26
N ALA A 62 -12.00 2.37 -0.37
CA ALA A 62 -13.31 1.74 -0.33
C ALA A 62 -13.14 0.25 -0.03
N GLN A 63 -13.88 -0.24 0.95
CA GLN A 63 -13.95 -1.67 1.22
C GLN A 63 -14.81 -2.34 0.16
N VAL A 64 -14.42 -3.56 -0.23
CA VAL A 64 -15.15 -4.34 -1.23
C VAL A 64 -15.96 -5.42 -0.52
N GLU A 65 -17.28 -5.41 -0.73
CA GLU A 65 -18.20 -6.47 -0.32
C GLU A 65 -18.23 -7.58 -1.35
N ASN A 66 -18.45 -8.81 -0.88
CA ASN A 66 -18.57 -9.99 -1.74
C ASN A 66 -17.40 -10.15 -2.73
N ALA A 67 -16.19 -9.77 -2.32
CA ALA A 67 -15.02 -9.78 -3.17
C ALA A 67 -14.79 -11.16 -3.82
N GLY A 68 -14.70 -11.20 -5.14
CA GLY A 68 -14.55 -12.40 -5.96
C GLY A 68 -15.86 -13.10 -6.34
N LYS A 69 -17.03 -12.56 -5.96
CA LYS A 69 -18.35 -13.07 -6.36
C LYS A 69 -18.98 -12.19 -7.44
N ASN A 70 -20.06 -12.68 -8.05
CA ASN A 70 -20.79 -11.96 -9.12
C ASN A 70 -21.47 -10.67 -8.65
N ASP A 71 -21.73 -10.55 -7.34
CA ASP A 71 -22.32 -9.40 -6.67
C ASP A 71 -21.26 -8.56 -5.93
N GLU A 72 -20.01 -8.60 -6.38
CA GLU A 72 -18.94 -7.76 -5.83
C GLU A 72 -19.27 -6.27 -6.01
N THR A 73 -19.20 -5.51 -4.92
CA THR A 73 -19.44 -4.06 -4.94
C THR A 73 -18.51 -3.33 -3.98
N GLU A 74 -18.17 -2.07 -4.30
CA GLU A 74 -17.52 -1.18 -3.34
C GLU A 74 -18.57 -0.65 -2.35
N LYS A 75 -18.25 -0.71 -1.05
CA LYS A 75 -18.97 0.05 -0.03
C LYS A 75 -18.80 1.55 -0.30
N THR A 76 -19.81 2.32 0.08
CA THR A 76 -19.70 3.79 0.04
C THR A 76 -18.57 4.24 0.96
N VAL A 77 -17.71 5.14 0.48
CA VAL A 77 -16.60 5.68 1.29
C VAL A 77 -17.18 6.31 2.55
N GLY A 78 -16.73 5.87 3.72
CA GLY A 78 -17.28 6.34 4.98
C GLY A 78 -18.19 5.32 5.67
N ASP A 79 -18.87 4.47 4.90
CA ASP A 79 -19.74 3.37 5.33
C ASP A 79 -19.00 2.03 5.20
N ASP A 80 -17.85 1.94 5.87
CA ASP A 80 -16.97 0.77 5.88
C ASP A 80 -16.73 0.31 7.32
N ASP A 81 -16.14 -0.87 7.47
CA ASP A 81 -15.93 -1.48 8.79
C ASP A 81 -14.78 -0.79 9.57
N GLY A 82 -14.12 0.22 9.00
CA GLY A 82 -13.11 1.03 9.67
C GLY A 82 -11.67 0.48 9.63
N PHE A 83 -11.41 -0.59 8.87
CA PHE A 83 -10.09 -1.24 8.77
C PHE A 83 -8.97 -0.34 8.26
N LEU A 84 -9.28 0.58 7.34
CA LEU A 84 -8.35 1.58 6.83
C LEU A 84 -9.15 2.77 6.32
N TRP A 85 -9.03 3.91 7.00
CA TRP A 85 -9.75 5.13 6.66
C TRP A 85 -8.87 6.16 5.97
N ARG A 86 -7.61 6.28 6.41
CA ARG A 86 -6.59 7.12 5.79
C ARG A 86 -5.26 6.38 5.74
N MET A 87 -4.46 6.70 4.74
CA MET A 87 -3.12 6.17 4.57
C MET A 87 -2.23 7.23 3.93
N GLU A 88 -1.10 7.49 4.59
CA GLU A 88 0.00 8.26 4.06
C GLU A 88 1.24 7.38 4.01
N THR A 89 2.07 7.57 3.00
CA THR A 89 3.31 6.81 2.83
C THR A 89 4.41 7.69 2.29
N TRP A 90 5.58 7.60 2.89
CA TRP A 90 6.78 8.28 2.45
C TRP A 90 7.87 7.28 2.14
N TRP A 91 8.57 7.50 1.03
CA TRP A 91 9.76 6.75 0.66
C TRP A 91 10.94 7.68 0.55
N ARG A 92 12.10 7.23 1.01
CA ARG A 92 13.38 7.90 0.80
C ARG A 92 14.37 6.89 0.24
N MET A 93 15.12 7.31 -0.76
CA MET A 93 16.15 6.51 -1.40
C MET A 93 17.44 7.32 -1.47
N GLU A 94 18.54 6.69 -1.06
CA GLU A 94 19.85 7.32 -1.03
C GLU A 94 20.93 6.32 -1.48
N GLU A 95 21.73 6.74 -2.45
CA GLU A 95 22.86 5.97 -2.95
C GLU A 95 24.09 6.21 -2.07
N MET A 96 24.57 5.14 -1.42
CA MET A 96 25.74 5.14 -0.54
C MET A 96 26.39 3.74 -0.54
N ASP A 97 27.68 3.65 -0.25
CA ASP A 97 28.44 2.40 -0.09
C ASP A 97 28.33 1.43 -1.28
N GLY A 98 28.20 1.96 -2.51
CA GLY A 98 28.03 1.15 -3.72
C GLY A 98 26.66 0.47 -3.86
N GLY A 99 25.68 0.90 -3.07
CA GLY A 99 24.30 0.43 -3.09
C GLY A 99 23.30 1.56 -2.91
N VAL A 100 22.03 1.18 -2.70
CA VAL A 100 20.95 2.13 -2.42
C VAL A 100 20.27 1.70 -1.13
N TYR A 101 20.22 2.62 -0.17
CA TYR A 101 19.42 2.51 1.03
C TYR A 101 18.01 3.00 0.71
N VAL A 102 17.01 2.25 1.16
CA VAL A 102 15.60 2.59 0.97
C VAL A 102 14.92 2.57 2.34
N GLN A 103 14.27 3.69 2.67
CA GLN A 103 13.43 3.83 3.85
C GLN A 103 11.98 4.00 3.40
N SER A 104 11.06 3.36 4.11
CA SER A 104 9.63 3.54 3.92
C SER A 104 8.96 3.78 5.27
N GLU A 105 8.14 4.82 5.34
CA GLU A 105 7.35 5.19 6.51
C GLU A 105 5.88 5.20 6.09
N VAL A 106 5.02 4.53 6.85
CA VAL A 106 3.58 4.41 6.55
C VAL A 106 2.79 4.79 7.80
N VAL A 107 1.83 5.69 7.63
CA VAL A 107 0.86 6.04 8.67
C VAL A 107 -0.52 5.68 8.17
N SER A 108 -1.18 4.76 8.87
CA SER A 108 -2.56 4.35 8.61
C SER A 108 -3.46 4.76 9.75
N LEU A 109 -4.66 5.25 9.42
CA LEU A 109 -5.69 5.58 10.40
C LEU A 109 -6.86 4.61 10.26
N THR A 110 -7.25 3.98 11.36
CA THR A 110 -8.46 3.16 11.49
C THR A 110 -9.55 3.96 12.20
N ARG A 111 -10.83 3.70 11.91
CA ARG A 111 -11.95 4.31 12.66
C ARG A 111 -12.45 3.39 13.76
N ALA A 112 -13.06 4.00 14.77
CA ALA A 112 -13.69 3.24 15.85
C ALA A 112 -14.74 2.30 15.27
N VAL A 113 -14.56 1.02 15.55
CA VAL A 113 -15.46 -0.06 15.13
C VAL A 113 -16.79 0.12 15.85
N PRO A 114 -17.94 -0.14 15.22
CA PRO A 114 -19.20 -0.28 15.95
C PRO A 114 -19.02 -1.21 17.16
N ALA A 115 -19.68 -0.87 18.28
CA ALA A 115 -19.59 -1.66 19.52
C ALA A 115 -19.89 -3.15 19.23
N GLY A 116 -18.97 -4.04 19.64
CA GLY A 116 -19.07 -5.49 19.41
C GLY A 116 -18.14 -6.09 18.33
N LEU A 117 -17.48 -5.25 17.51
CA LEU A 117 -16.58 -5.70 16.43
C LEU A 117 -15.08 -5.47 16.70
N GLY A 118 -14.71 -4.98 17.90
CA GLY A 118 -13.31 -4.66 18.24
C GLY A 118 -12.33 -5.84 18.15
N TRP A 119 -12.79 -7.06 18.37
CA TRP A 119 -11.97 -8.28 18.25
C TRP A 119 -11.50 -8.55 16.81
N MET A 120 -12.23 -8.04 15.81
CA MET A 120 -11.96 -8.24 14.39
C MET A 120 -10.84 -7.32 13.88
N ILE A 121 -10.68 -6.14 14.48
CA ILE A 121 -9.76 -5.09 14.03
C ILE A 121 -8.44 -5.07 14.83
N GLY A 122 -8.42 -5.65 16.02
CA GLY A 122 -7.21 -5.75 16.86
C GLY A 122 -5.94 -6.21 16.12
N PRO A 123 -5.98 -7.26 15.27
CA PRO A 123 -4.82 -7.68 14.47
C PRO A 123 -4.39 -6.66 13.40
N PHE A 124 -5.33 -5.89 12.84
CA PHE A 124 -5.07 -4.86 11.83
C PHE A 124 -4.34 -3.64 12.40
N VAL A 125 -4.57 -3.33 13.68
CA VAL A 125 -3.93 -2.19 14.36
C VAL A 125 -2.55 -2.56 14.93
N SER A 126 -2.41 -3.77 15.46
CA SER A 126 -1.21 -4.16 16.23
C SER A 126 -0.05 -4.66 15.36
N ASN A 127 -0.31 -5.60 14.44
CA ASN A 127 0.76 -6.36 13.79
C ASN A 127 0.79 -6.22 12.26
N ILE A 128 -0.38 -6.02 11.63
CA ILE A 128 -0.48 -5.95 10.16
C ILE A 128 0.38 -4.84 9.54
N PRO A 129 0.44 -3.60 10.07
CA PRO A 129 1.20 -2.53 9.43
C PRO A 129 2.69 -2.86 9.37
N ARG A 130 3.24 -3.42 10.46
CA ARG A 130 4.64 -3.85 10.53
C ARG A 130 4.94 -5.00 9.57
N GLU A 131 4.10 -6.03 9.56
CA GLU A 131 4.25 -7.19 8.67
C GLU A 131 4.19 -6.77 7.20
N SER A 132 3.20 -5.95 6.83
CA SER A 132 3.01 -5.47 5.46
C SER A 132 4.19 -4.62 5.01
N LEU A 133 4.68 -3.72 5.86
CA LEU A 133 5.85 -2.89 5.52
C LEU A 133 7.11 -3.74 5.34
N ALA A 134 7.37 -4.69 6.23
CA ALA A 134 8.49 -5.61 6.11
C ALA A 134 8.42 -6.44 4.82
N PHE A 135 7.24 -6.97 4.49
CA PHE A 135 7.00 -7.68 3.24
C PHE A 135 7.28 -6.79 2.03
N THR A 136 6.74 -5.56 2.01
CA THR A 136 6.97 -4.60 0.92
C THR A 136 8.45 -4.32 0.72
N MET A 137 9.20 -4.05 1.81
CA MET A 137 10.64 -3.78 1.72
C MET A 137 11.44 -4.97 1.17
N GLU A 138 11.13 -6.18 1.62
CA GLU A 138 11.79 -7.40 1.14
C GLU A 138 11.45 -7.68 -0.33
N ALA A 139 10.19 -7.51 -0.73
CA ALA A 139 9.75 -7.65 -2.11
C ALA A 139 10.43 -6.62 -3.04
N THR A 140 10.52 -5.36 -2.61
CA THR A 140 11.24 -4.31 -3.35
C THR A 140 12.71 -4.68 -3.52
N ARG A 141 13.38 -5.12 -2.46
CA ARG A 141 14.79 -5.53 -2.52
C ARG A 141 14.99 -6.66 -3.53
N LYS A 142 14.17 -7.73 -3.45
CA LYS A 142 14.23 -8.87 -4.38
C LYS A 142 14.02 -8.44 -5.83
N ALA A 143 13.03 -7.60 -6.10
CA ALA A 143 12.73 -7.13 -7.45
C ALA A 143 13.88 -6.30 -8.05
N VAL A 144 14.50 -5.43 -7.25
CA VAL A 144 15.65 -4.63 -7.68
C VAL A 144 16.85 -5.52 -8.01
N LEU A 145 17.16 -6.49 -7.13
CA LEU A 145 18.28 -7.42 -7.35
C LEU A 145 18.06 -8.29 -8.58
N ALA A 146 16.86 -8.84 -8.77
CA ALA A 146 16.54 -9.63 -9.96
C ALA A 146 16.67 -8.81 -11.26
N ARG A 147 16.23 -7.55 -11.24
CA ARG A 147 16.36 -6.66 -12.40
C ARG A 147 17.80 -6.25 -12.67
N LYS A 148 18.65 -6.12 -11.64
CA LYS A 148 20.09 -5.91 -11.79
C LYS A 148 20.74 -7.13 -12.45
N SER A 149 20.45 -8.33 -11.96
CA SER A 149 20.99 -9.57 -12.54
C SER A 149 20.56 -9.81 -13.99
N ALA A 150 19.33 -9.44 -14.36
CA ALA A 150 18.84 -9.59 -15.73
C ALA A 150 19.41 -8.56 -16.73
N LYS A 151 20.07 -7.50 -16.24
CA LYS A 151 20.73 -6.49 -17.08
C LYS A 151 22.23 -6.75 -17.26
N ASN A 152 22.79 -7.64 -16.45
CA ASN A 152 24.17 -8.10 -16.55
C ASN A 152 24.22 -9.39 -17.36
#